data_AF-A0A1B8GPE3-F1
#
_entry.id   AF-A0A1B8GPE3-F1
#
_cell.length_a   1.000
_cell.length_b   1.000
_cell.length_c   1.000
_cell.angle_alpha   90.00
_cell.angle_beta   90.00
_cell.angle_gamma   90.00
#
_symmetry.space_group_name_H-M   'P 1'
#
loop_
_entity.id
_entity.type
_entity.pdbx_description
1 polymer ?
#
loop_
_entity_poly.entity_id
_entity_poly.type
_entity_poly.pdbx_seq_one_letter_code
_entity_poly.pdbx_strand_id
1 'polypeptide(L)'
;MYSLTNIRAITNGEIWDFPNFKFEPFNPLDQKNAQRLISQYAKKLAKVIYLTTHDCRQEEIEGCLPMEIVLQVFDAKTWERNLKGIRAELHRAMLTTALADKIIPRWKNRPDYPVQSGAAEGKEEEKEKEERMRTWERFVHEDPDAVRWFVAPLWESVDFDEISCADTPRMVTLHEWIAACLVAAVEKSFSLQRGARDPATGKIKGGNQPAFIMNREWEEMPDQEPWKTRLAGIAVPLRYNFGGGNRAPMKPMPSVFNNSGFAQTPRKTSGGGQSLPGSKEKKRKKDSQKEQGHKRRVSRSGGVIRQNIIVMGEEEGEEEGEEEEK
;
A
#
# COMPACT_ATOMS: atom_id res chain seq x y z
N MET A 1 -4.64 19.84 15.23
CA MET A 1 -3.48 19.13 14.69
C MET A 1 -2.59 18.61 15.80
N TYR A 2 -2.33 17.30 15.78
CA TYR A 2 -1.31 16.59 16.55
C TYR A 2 -0.50 15.84 15.48
N SER A 3 0.84 15.96 15.47
CA SER A 3 1.67 15.52 14.34
C SER A 3 2.95 14.81 14.80
N LEU A 4 3.69 14.21 13.86
CA LEU A 4 4.95 13.51 14.15
C LEU A 4 5.97 14.37 14.93
N THR A 5 5.99 15.68 14.70
CA THR A 5 6.81 16.65 15.45
C THR A 5 6.50 16.73 16.95
N ASN A 6 5.40 16.12 17.41
CA ASN A 6 5.01 16.03 18.83
C ASN A 6 5.38 14.69 19.48
N ILE A 7 6.09 13.81 18.78
CA ILE A 7 6.23 12.39 19.13
C ILE A 7 7.70 11.95 19.19
N ARG A 8 7.99 11.06 20.14
CA ARG A 8 9.20 10.21 20.15
C ARG A 8 8.78 8.77 20.47
N ALA A 9 9.37 7.81 19.76
CA ALA A 9 9.02 6.40 19.87
C ALA A 9 9.36 5.80 21.24
N ILE A 10 10.41 6.32 21.89
CA ILE A 10 10.77 5.99 23.26
C ILE A 10 10.71 7.26 24.11
N THR A 11 10.01 7.20 25.24
CA THR A 11 9.94 8.26 26.25
C THR A 11 10.14 7.62 27.62
N ASN A 12 11.03 8.18 28.45
CA ASN A 12 11.36 7.66 29.79
C ASN A 12 11.80 6.17 29.85
N GLY A 13 12.28 5.62 28.73
CA GLY A 13 12.64 4.20 28.62
C GLY A 13 11.47 3.28 28.25
N GLU A 14 10.29 3.82 27.96
CA GLU A 14 9.11 3.06 27.52
C GLU A 14 8.71 3.38 26.07
N ILE A 15 8.07 2.43 25.41
CA ILE A 15 7.58 2.51 24.02
C ILE A 15 6.08 2.14 23.96
N TRP A 16 5.31 2.78 23.08
CA TRP A 16 3.86 2.54 22.98
C TRP A 16 3.55 1.22 22.23
N ASP A 17 2.96 0.27 22.95
CA ASP A 17 2.49 -1.00 22.40
C ASP A 17 1.10 -0.84 21.77
N PHE A 18 1.07 -0.47 20.49
CA PHE A 18 -0.16 -0.16 19.75
C PHE A 18 -1.27 -1.23 19.85
N PRO A 19 -1.01 -2.56 19.76
CA PRO A 19 -2.00 -3.60 20.06
C PRO A 19 -2.62 -3.55 21.46
N ASN A 20 -1.84 -3.17 22.48
CA ASN A 20 -2.24 -3.26 23.88
C ASN A 20 -2.66 -1.91 24.50
N PHE A 21 -2.49 -0.80 23.77
CA PHE A 21 -2.84 0.58 24.18
C PHE A 21 -2.24 0.98 25.54
N LYS A 22 -0.97 0.63 25.75
CA LYS A 22 -0.16 1.01 26.91
C LYS A 22 1.29 1.27 26.52
N PHE A 23 2.02 1.93 27.40
CA PHE A 23 3.48 1.93 27.38
C PHE A 23 4.00 0.57 27.89
N GLU A 24 5.09 0.10 27.29
CA GLU A 24 5.86 -1.07 27.70
C GLU A 24 7.34 -0.66 27.90
N PRO A 25 8.04 -1.14 28.94
CA PRO A 25 9.48 -0.91 29.09
C PRO A 25 10.28 -1.43 27.89
N PHE A 26 11.07 -0.56 27.27
CA PHE A 26 11.94 -0.92 26.15
C PHE A 26 13.24 -1.52 26.68
N ASN A 27 13.40 -2.84 26.49
CA ASN A 27 14.60 -3.57 26.88
C ASN A 27 15.29 -4.19 25.64
N PRO A 28 16.41 -3.62 25.15
CA PRO A 28 17.18 -4.19 24.05
C PRO A 28 17.64 -5.64 24.26
N LEU A 29 17.76 -6.11 25.50
CA LEU A 29 18.18 -7.48 25.80
C LEU A 29 17.07 -8.50 25.50
N ASP A 30 15.79 -8.10 25.60
CA ASP A 30 14.68 -8.86 24.99
C ASP A 30 14.53 -8.45 23.52
N GLN A 31 15.49 -8.90 22.71
CA GLN A 31 15.52 -8.68 21.27
C GLN A 31 14.17 -9.01 20.61
N LYS A 32 13.46 -10.05 21.05
CA LYS A 32 12.19 -10.47 20.43
C LYS A 32 11.06 -9.47 20.69
N ASN A 33 10.90 -9.00 21.93
CA ASN A 33 9.87 -8.00 22.23
C ASN A 33 10.26 -6.61 21.71
N ALA A 34 11.54 -6.23 21.81
CA ALA A 34 12.02 -4.94 21.35
C ALA A 34 11.95 -4.79 19.82
N GLN A 35 12.33 -5.82 19.05
CA GLN A 35 12.14 -5.86 17.59
C GLN A 35 10.66 -5.77 17.20
N ARG A 36 9.76 -6.44 17.95
CA ARG A 36 8.30 -6.35 17.75
C ARG A 36 7.83 -4.90 17.93
N LEU A 37 8.15 -4.30 19.08
CA LEU A 37 7.70 -2.96 19.44
C LEU A 37 8.21 -1.91 18.45
N ILE A 38 9.50 -1.93 18.11
CA ILE A 38 10.07 -1.03 17.09
C ILE A 38 9.44 -1.26 15.70
N SER A 39 9.21 -2.51 15.28
CA SER A 39 8.55 -2.78 13.98
C SER A 39 7.10 -2.28 13.94
N GLN A 40 6.36 -2.44 15.05
CA GLN A 40 4.99 -1.94 15.16
C GLN A 40 4.95 -0.41 15.16
N TYR A 41 5.87 0.23 15.88
CA TYR A 41 5.98 1.68 15.92
C TYR A 41 6.40 2.27 14.57
N ALA A 42 7.43 1.72 13.92
CA ALA A 42 7.87 2.14 12.60
C ALA A 42 6.80 1.91 11.52
N LYS A 43 6.01 0.83 11.59
CA LYS A 43 4.88 0.63 10.68
C LYS A 43 3.79 1.68 10.84
N LYS A 44 3.61 2.24 12.04
CA LYS A 44 2.69 3.37 12.29
C LYS A 44 3.27 4.69 11.80
N LEU A 45 4.55 4.97 12.07
CA LEU A 45 5.26 6.15 11.53
C LEU A 45 5.24 6.15 9.99
N ALA A 46 5.60 5.01 9.38
CA ALA A 46 5.61 4.78 7.94
C ALA A 46 4.26 5.12 7.29
N LYS A 47 3.13 4.73 7.90
CA LYS A 47 1.78 5.05 7.38
C LYS A 47 1.45 6.54 7.36
N VAL A 48 2.12 7.34 8.18
CA VAL A 48 1.92 8.79 8.23
C VAL A 48 2.76 9.48 7.17
N ILE A 49 4.07 9.18 7.11
CA ILE A 49 4.97 9.75 6.10
C ILE A 49 4.57 9.34 4.67
N TYR A 50 4.17 8.08 4.49
CA TYR A 50 3.82 7.51 3.19
C TYR A 50 2.63 8.24 2.57
N LEU A 51 1.74 8.88 3.36
CA LEU A 51 0.68 9.73 2.83
C LEU A 51 1.23 10.82 1.91
N THR A 52 2.37 11.43 2.26
CA THR A 52 2.96 12.57 1.55
C THR A 52 4.26 12.25 0.81
N THR A 53 4.85 11.06 1.01
CA THR A 53 6.12 10.66 0.36
C THR A 53 6.03 9.40 -0.48
N HIS A 54 4.94 8.61 -0.37
CA HIS A 54 4.76 7.31 -1.04
C HIS A 54 5.89 6.28 -0.82
N ASP A 55 6.80 6.54 0.13
CA ASP A 55 7.99 5.78 0.47
C ASP A 55 8.06 5.55 2.00
N CYS A 56 8.94 4.65 2.44
CA CYS A 56 9.20 4.34 3.84
C CYS A 56 10.72 4.30 4.07
N ARG A 57 11.37 5.46 4.09
CA ARG A 57 12.82 5.59 4.36
C ARG A 57 13.08 5.80 5.85
N GLN A 58 14.31 5.60 6.32
CA GLN A 58 14.64 5.80 7.74
C GLN A 58 14.72 7.30 8.07
N GLU A 59 15.26 8.07 7.14
CA GLU A 59 15.47 9.52 7.20
C GLU A 59 14.16 10.28 7.49
N GLU A 60 13.04 9.77 6.96
CA GLU A 60 11.69 10.31 7.16
C GLU A 60 11.13 10.06 8.58
N ILE A 61 11.61 9.04 9.28
CA ILE A 61 11.14 8.66 10.63
C ILE A 61 12.17 8.93 11.74
N GLU A 62 13.40 9.29 11.39
CA GLU A 62 14.56 9.49 12.26
C GLU A 62 14.26 10.38 13.48
N GLY A 63 13.56 11.49 13.28
CA GLY A 63 13.20 12.42 14.37
C GLY A 63 12.28 11.80 15.44
N CYS A 64 11.50 10.78 15.08
CA CYS A 64 10.62 10.02 15.98
C CYS A 64 11.30 8.73 16.49
N LEU A 65 12.02 8.02 15.62
CA LEU A 65 12.66 6.73 15.88
C LEU A 65 14.11 6.75 15.33
N PRO A 66 15.08 7.22 16.12
CA PRO A 66 16.47 7.33 15.69
C PRO A 66 17.14 5.99 15.34
N MET A 67 18.07 6.03 14.40
CA MET A 67 18.82 4.86 13.95
C MET A 67 19.63 4.22 15.09
N GLU A 68 20.16 4.97 16.05
CA GLU A 68 20.89 4.42 17.20
C GLU A 68 19.99 3.59 18.14
N ILE A 69 18.69 3.84 18.14
CA ILE A 69 17.69 3.03 18.87
C ILE A 69 17.34 1.77 18.08
N VAL A 70 17.20 1.88 16.77
CA VAL A 70 16.99 0.73 15.87
C VAL A 70 18.15 -0.27 15.93
N LEU A 71 19.39 0.23 15.84
CA LEU A 71 20.61 -0.60 15.76
C LEU A 71 20.95 -1.34 17.07
N GLN A 72 20.27 -1.04 18.19
CA GLN A 72 20.35 -1.85 19.40
C GLN A 72 19.66 -3.22 19.27
N VAL A 73 18.74 -3.37 18.31
CA VAL A 73 17.91 -4.59 18.16
C VAL A 73 17.76 -5.09 16.72
N PHE A 74 18.24 -4.35 15.73
CA PHE A 74 18.29 -4.78 14.33
C PHE A 74 19.67 -4.56 13.73
N ASP A 75 20.14 -5.50 12.90
CA ASP A 75 21.17 -5.18 11.93
C ASP A 75 20.59 -4.29 10.82
N ALA A 76 21.40 -3.35 10.29
CA ALA A 76 20.95 -2.36 9.30
C ALA A 76 20.31 -2.99 8.04
N LYS A 77 20.76 -4.18 7.62
CA LYS A 77 20.28 -4.87 6.41
C LYS A 77 18.95 -5.61 6.66
N THR A 78 18.68 -6.02 7.90
CA THR A 78 17.35 -6.49 8.32
C THR A 78 16.40 -5.33 8.56
N TRP A 79 16.89 -4.19 9.05
CA TRP A 79 16.07 -2.97 9.16
C TRP A 79 15.63 -2.43 7.81
N GLU A 80 16.55 -2.25 6.87
CA GLU A 80 16.27 -1.85 5.48
C GLU A 80 15.23 -2.78 4.82
N ARG A 81 15.34 -4.09 5.06
CA ARG A 81 14.37 -5.09 4.58
C ARG A 81 12.99 -4.94 5.25
N ASN A 82 12.93 -4.55 6.52
CA ASN A 82 11.69 -4.31 7.25
C ASN A 82 10.95 -3.11 6.67
N LEU A 83 11.65 -1.98 6.50
CA LEU A 83 11.11 -0.76 5.88
C LEU A 83 10.63 -0.99 4.44
N LYS A 84 11.44 -1.66 3.61
CA LYS A 84 11.04 -2.06 2.25
C LYS A 84 9.84 -3.03 2.23
N GLY A 85 9.73 -3.90 3.25
CA GLY A 85 8.57 -4.77 3.46
C GLY A 85 7.29 -3.99 3.77
N ILE A 86 7.37 -3.00 4.67
CA ILE A 86 6.25 -2.10 5.00
C ILE A 86 5.83 -1.31 3.75
N ARG A 87 6.79 -0.74 3.01
CA ARG A 87 6.52 -0.02 1.75
C ARG A 87 5.78 -0.87 0.73
N ALA A 88 6.26 -2.09 0.48
CA ALA A 88 5.62 -3.02 -0.45
C ALA A 88 4.23 -3.48 0.00
N GLU A 89 3.97 -3.55 1.32
CA GLU A 89 2.63 -3.78 1.86
C GLU A 89 1.69 -2.61 1.55
N LEU A 90 2.14 -1.36 1.73
CA LEU A 90 1.35 -0.16 1.47
C LEU A 90 1.06 0.06 -0.02
N HIS A 91 2.06 -0.11 -0.91
CA HIS A 91 1.85 -0.08 -2.36
C HIS A 91 0.82 -1.12 -2.80
N ARG A 92 0.90 -2.36 -2.27
CA ARG A 92 -0.07 -3.41 -2.56
C ARG A 92 -1.46 -3.06 -2.03
N ALA A 93 -1.55 -2.56 -0.80
CA ALA A 93 -2.82 -2.26 -0.15
C ALA A 93 -3.59 -1.15 -0.89
N MET A 94 -2.91 -0.08 -1.32
CA MET A 94 -3.53 1.02 -2.06
C MET A 94 -3.70 0.70 -3.56
N LEU A 95 -2.60 0.41 -4.27
CA LEU A 95 -2.59 0.32 -5.74
C LEU A 95 -3.13 -1.01 -6.29
N THR A 96 -3.27 -2.03 -5.46
CA THR A 96 -3.99 -3.26 -5.82
C THR A 96 -5.31 -3.34 -5.06
N THR A 97 -5.27 -3.45 -3.73
CA THR A 97 -6.43 -3.93 -2.95
C THR A 97 -7.49 -2.87 -2.63
N ALA A 98 -7.18 -1.58 -2.74
CA ALA A 98 -8.18 -0.52 -2.81
C ALA A 98 -8.52 -0.19 -4.27
N LEU A 99 -7.51 0.18 -5.06
CA LEU A 99 -7.70 0.69 -6.42
C LEU A 99 -8.23 -0.37 -7.40
N ALA A 100 -7.42 -1.39 -7.71
CA ALA A 100 -7.68 -2.34 -8.78
C ALA A 100 -8.72 -3.42 -8.40
N ASP A 101 -8.76 -3.82 -7.13
CA ASP A 101 -9.65 -4.87 -6.63
C ASP A 101 -11.04 -4.32 -6.21
N LYS A 102 -11.21 -3.01 -5.98
CA LYS A 102 -12.48 -2.41 -5.49
C LYS A 102 -12.96 -1.17 -6.23
N ILE A 103 -12.14 -0.12 -6.34
CA ILE A 103 -12.57 1.18 -6.91
C ILE A 103 -12.81 1.06 -8.42
N ILE A 104 -11.81 0.62 -9.18
CA ILE A 104 -11.91 0.48 -10.64
C ILE A 104 -13.04 -0.50 -11.05
N PRO A 105 -13.23 -1.67 -10.41
CA PRO A 105 -14.36 -2.56 -10.68
C PRO A 105 -15.73 -1.94 -10.42
N ARG A 106 -15.87 -1.01 -9.46
CA ARG A 106 -17.11 -0.27 -9.22
C ARG A 106 -17.35 0.76 -10.32
N TRP A 107 -16.34 1.57 -10.65
CA TRP A 107 -16.43 2.62 -11.66
C TRP A 107 -16.64 2.09 -13.07
N LYS A 108 -16.14 0.89 -13.39
CA LYS A 108 -16.37 0.20 -14.69
C LYS A 108 -17.84 -0.09 -15.02
N ASN A 109 -18.77 0.06 -14.07
CA ASN A 109 -20.21 -0.10 -14.32
C ASN A 109 -20.91 1.25 -14.60
N ARG A 110 -20.18 2.37 -14.61
CA ARG A 110 -20.73 3.69 -14.92
C ARG A 110 -20.87 3.86 -16.45
N PRO A 111 -21.96 4.46 -16.97
CA PRO A 111 -22.16 4.64 -18.41
C PRO A 111 -21.08 5.51 -19.08
N ASP A 112 -20.47 6.40 -18.30
CA ASP A 112 -19.44 7.36 -18.70
C ASP A 112 -18.02 6.93 -18.33
N TYR A 113 -17.79 5.64 -18.05
CA TYR A 113 -16.44 5.09 -17.83
C TYR A 113 -15.63 5.13 -19.14
N PRO A 114 -14.42 5.73 -19.17
CA PRO A 114 -13.58 5.81 -20.36
C PRO A 114 -13.33 4.47 -21.08
N VAL A 115 -13.51 4.48 -22.40
CA VAL A 115 -13.11 3.39 -23.30
C VAL A 115 -11.67 3.65 -23.75
N GLN A 116 -10.87 2.60 -23.90
CA GLN A 116 -9.47 2.73 -24.33
C GLN A 116 -9.38 2.67 -25.85
N SER A 117 -9.40 3.84 -26.49
CA SER A 117 -8.97 4.05 -27.86
C SER A 117 -7.51 3.59 -28.02
N GLY A 118 -7.19 2.96 -29.14
CA GLY A 118 -5.84 2.52 -29.48
C GLY A 118 -5.37 3.08 -30.82
N ALA A 119 -5.84 4.27 -31.17
CA ALA A 119 -5.68 4.88 -32.49
C ALA A 119 -5.34 6.39 -32.46
N ALA A 120 -5.35 7.02 -31.28
CA ALA A 120 -4.92 8.40 -31.10
C ALA A 120 -3.40 8.43 -30.90
N GLU A 121 -2.69 9.32 -31.59
CA GLU A 121 -1.25 9.50 -31.46
C GLU A 121 -0.89 10.98 -31.21
N GLY A 122 0.17 11.22 -30.45
CA GLY A 122 0.68 12.57 -30.17
C GLY A 122 -0.37 13.47 -29.52
N LYS A 123 -0.68 14.61 -30.15
CA LYS A 123 -1.59 15.63 -29.60
C LYS A 123 -3.02 15.13 -29.37
N GLU A 124 -3.45 14.10 -30.09
CA GLU A 124 -4.77 13.50 -29.88
C GLU A 124 -4.78 12.63 -28.61
N GLU A 125 -3.71 11.85 -28.37
CA GLU A 125 -3.54 11.08 -27.12
C GLU A 125 -3.47 12.00 -25.89
N GLU A 126 -2.77 13.14 -25.98
CA GLU A 126 -2.71 14.13 -24.91
C GLU A 126 -4.09 14.71 -24.57
N LYS A 127 -4.89 15.02 -25.61
CA LYS A 127 -6.27 15.53 -25.44
C LYS A 127 -7.21 14.48 -24.86
N GLU A 128 -7.16 13.24 -25.35
CA GLU A 128 -7.92 12.13 -24.75
C GLU A 128 -7.54 11.93 -23.28
N LYS A 129 -6.25 11.97 -22.97
CA LYS A 129 -5.74 11.84 -21.60
C LYS A 129 -6.28 12.96 -20.69
N GLU A 130 -6.35 14.20 -21.16
CA GLU A 130 -6.95 15.29 -20.39
C GLU A 130 -8.46 15.05 -20.14
N GLU A 131 -9.20 14.59 -21.16
CA GLU A 131 -10.63 14.26 -21.03
C GLU A 131 -10.89 13.06 -20.10
N ARG A 132 -9.97 12.07 -20.07
CA ARG A 132 -9.97 10.98 -19.08
C ARG A 132 -9.69 11.50 -17.67
N MET A 133 -8.66 12.34 -17.49
CA MET A 133 -8.30 12.93 -16.18
C MET A 133 -9.47 13.71 -15.57
N ARG A 134 -10.13 14.59 -16.35
CA ARG A 134 -11.35 15.31 -15.93
C ARG A 134 -12.52 14.37 -15.57
N THR A 135 -12.56 13.18 -16.18
CA THR A 135 -13.55 12.13 -15.84
C THR A 135 -13.20 11.37 -14.55
N TRP A 136 -11.92 11.10 -14.30
CA TRP A 136 -11.47 10.56 -13.02
C TRP A 136 -11.69 11.56 -11.87
N GLU A 137 -11.44 12.86 -12.09
CA GLU A 137 -11.74 13.93 -11.12
C GLU A 137 -13.22 13.98 -10.75
N ARG A 138 -14.11 13.93 -11.77
CA ARG A 138 -15.57 13.78 -11.58
C ARG A 138 -15.91 12.54 -10.75
N PHE A 139 -15.30 11.39 -11.05
CA PHE A 139 -15.55 10.14 -10.32
C PHE A 139 -15.06 10.19 -8.86
N VAL A 140 -13.94 10.86 -8.58
CA VAL A 140 -13.45 11.09 -7.20
C VAL A 140 -14.41 11.98 -6.41
N HIS A 141 -14.95 13.02 -7.04
CA HIS A 141 -15.91 13.94 -6.38
C HIS A 141 -17.27 13.26 -6.11
N GLU A 142 -17.79 12.48 -7.06
CA GLU A 142 -19.09 11.83 -6.97
C GLU A 142 -19.08 10.53 -6.14
N ASP A 143 -17.91 9.93 -5.90
CA ASP A 143 -17.74 8.71 -5.11
C ASP A 143 -16.78 8.91 -3.91
N PRO A 144 -17.23 9.60 -2.83
CA PRO A 144 -16.41 9.85 -1.65
C PRO A 144 -15.97 8.57 -0.92
N ASP A 145 -16.66 7.44 -1.13
CA ASP A 145 -16.24 6.15 -0.60
C ASP A 145 -15.04 5.55 -1.36
N ALA A 146 -14.79 5.95 -2.61
CA ALA A 146 -13.55 5.60 -3.31
C ALA A 146 -12.32 6.21 -2.63
N VAL A 147 -12.39 7.50 -2.24
CA VAL A 147 -11.33 8.17 -1.47
C VAL A 147 -11.10 7.43 -0.13
N ARG A 148 -12.16 7.17 0.63
CA ARG A 148 -12.09 6.43 1.90
C ARG A 148 -11.48 5.04 1.72
N TRP A 149 -11.85 4.30 0.68
CA TRP A 149 -11.28 2.98 0.39
C TRP A 149 -9.81 3.07 -0.01
N PHE A 150 -9.42 4.10 -0.76
CA PHE A 150 -8.03 4.32 -1.19
C PHE A 150 -7.11 4.57 -0.01
N VAL A 151 -7.49 5.46 0.92
CA VAL A 151 -6.66 5.80 2.09
C VAL A 151 -6.84 4.89 3.30
N ALA A 152 -7.81 3.95 3.26
CA ALA A 152 -8.09 2.99 4.33
C ALA A 152 -6.84 2.26 4.91
N PRO A 153 -5.79 1.91 4.14
CA PRO A 153 -4.58 1.30 4.71
C PRO A 153 -3.86 2.18 5.74
N LEU A 154 -4.04 3.49 5.69
CA LEU A 154 -3.39 4.50 6.55
C LEU A 154 -4.28 4.96 7.73
N TRP A 155 -5.57 4.59 7.73
CA TRP A 155 -6.61 5.09 8.64
C TRP A 155 -6.37 4.81 10.13
N GLU A 156 -5.55 3.80 10.43
CA GLU A 156 -5.14 3.47 11.81
C GLU A 156 -3.93 4.29 12.29
N SER A 157 -3.64 5.43 11.66
CA SER A 157 -2.45 6.25 11.90
C SER A 157 -2.70 7.73 11.61
N VAL A 158 -3.23 8.04 10.42
CA VAL A 158 -3.61 9.39 10.01
C VAL A 158 -5.03 9.72 10.48
N ASP A 159 -5.26 10.98 10.88
CA ASP A 159 -6.59 11.50 11.16
C ASP A 159 -7.23 12.06 9.88
N PHE A 160 -7.91 11.18 9.13
CA PHE A 160 -8.60 11.59 7.90
C PHE A 160 -9.85 12.43 8.17
N ASP A 161 -10.39 12.42 9.38
CA ASP A 161 -11.52 13.29 9.73
C ASP A 161 -11.03 14.75 9.87
N GLU A 162 -9.87 15.00 10.53
CA GLU A 162 -9.22 16.33 10.54
C GLU A 162 -8.81 16.81 9.12
N ILE A 163 -8.46 15.91 8.20
CA ILE A 163 -8.21 16.26 6.79
C ILE A 163 -9.50 16.58 6.03
N SER A 164 -10.54 15.74 6.16
CA SER A 164 -11.80 15.86 5.41
C SER A 164 -12.64 17.10 5.76
N CYS A 165 -12.48 17.68 6.96
CA CYS A 165 -13.08 18.97 7.28
C CYS A 165 -12.46 20.13 6.47
N ALA A 166 -11.20 20.00 6.05
CA ALA A 166 -10.47 20.99 5.25
C ALA A 166 -10.40 22.43 5.83
N ASP A 167 -10.59 22.61 7.16
CA ASP A 167 -10.70 23.91 7.84
C ASP A 167 -9.45 24.83 7.74
N THR A 168 -8.34 24.35 7.17
CA THR A 168 -7.11 25.14 7.00
C THR A 168 -6.45 24.85 5.65
N PRO A 169 -5.69 25.80 5.06
CA PRO A 169 -5.01 25.60 3.77
C PRO A 169 -4.10 24.37 3.69
N ARG A 170 -3.59 23.89 4.83
CA ARG A 170 -2.81 22.65 4.93
C ARG A 170 -3.70 21.41 4.80
N MET A 171 -4.87 21.39 5.45
CA MET A 171 -5.82 20.28 5.32
C MET A 171 -6.48 20.27 3.94
N VAL A 172 -6.82 21.44 3.37
CA VAL A 172 -7.23 21.59 1.96
C VAL A 172 -6.19 20.94 1.04
N THR A 173 -4.91 21.26 1.21
CA THR A 173 -3.83 20.71 0.36
C THR A 173 -3.64 19.21 0.55
N LEU A 174 -3.79 18.66 1.77
CA LEU A 174 -3.79 17.20 1.97
C LEU A 174 -5.00 16.52 1.32
N HIS A 175 -6.18 17.14 1.39
CA HIS A 175 -7.40 16.60 0.77
C HIS A 175 -7.32 16.59 -0.76
N GLU A 176 -6.88 17.71 -1.36
CA GLU A 176 -6.61 17.79 -2.80
C GLU A 176 -5.52 16.81 -3.25
N TRP A 177 -4.44 16.67 -2.47
CA TRP A 177 -3.38 15.70 -2.75
C TRP A 177 -3.91 14.27 -2.77
N ILE A 178 -4.71 13.86 -1.77
CA ILE A 178 -5.34 12.54 -1.73
C ILE A 178 -6.21 12.29 -2.98
N ALA A 179 -6.98 13.29 -3.40
CA ALA A 179 -7.81 13.21 -4.60
C ALA A 179 -6.96 13.08 -5.87
N ALA A 180 -5.92 13.91 -6.02
CA ALA A 180 -4.98 13.87 -7.15
C ALA A 180 -4.23 12.53 -7.23
N CYS A 181 -3.81 11.98 -6.09
CA CYS A 181 -3.20 10.65 -6.01
C CYS A 181 -4.15 9.55 -6.50
N LEU A 182 -5.43 9.60 -6.15
CA LEU A 182 -6.41 8.65 -6.65
C LEU A 182 -6.61 8.81 -8.17
N VAL A 183 -6.77 10.03 -8.67
CA VAL A 183 -6.87 10.33 -10.11
C VAL A 183 -5.66 9.80 -10.89
N ALA A 184 -4.44 10.14 -10.48
CA ALA A 184 -3.21 9.72 -11.14
C ALA A 184 -3.03 8.19 -11.11
N ALA A 185 -3.36 7.55 -9.99
CA ALA A 185 -3.30 6.09 -9.88
C ALA A 185 -4.36 5.39 -10.76
N VAL A 186 -5.57 5.96 -10.88
CA VAL A 186 -6.61 5.43 -11.79
C VAL A 186 -6.16 5.55 -13.24
N GLU A 187 -5.74 6.73 -13.70
CA GLU A 187 -5.26 6.92 -15.08
C GLU A 187 -4.07 5.99 -15.36
N LYS A 188 -3.10 5.87 -14.46
CA LYS A 188 -1.96 4.97 -14.73
C LYS A 188 -2.36 3.49 -14.74
N SER A 189 -3.29 3.09 -13.89
CA SER A 189 -3.86 1.73 -13.91
C SER A 189 -4.65 1.47 -15.21
N PHE A 190 -5.30 2.50 -15.76
CA PHE A 190 -5.99 2.46 -17.05
C PHE A 190 -5.01 2.35 -18.22
N SER A 191 -4.06 3.30 -18.35
CA SER A 191 -3.07 3.31 -19.44
C SER A 191 -2.29 2.00 -19.53
N LEU A 192 -1.84 1.45 -18.39
CA LEU A 192 -1.08 0.20 -18.32
C LEU A 192 -1.94 -1.08 -18.45
N GLN A 193 -3.25 -0.96 -18.67
CA GLN A 193 -4.21 -2.09 -18.71
C GLN A 193 -4.13 -2.99 -17.44
N ARG A 194 -3.79 -2.42 -16.28
CA ARG A 194 -3.61 -3.17 -15.02
C ARG A 194 -4.94 -3.76 -14.58
N GLY A 195 -5.01 -5.09 -14.52
CA GLY A 195 -6.25 -5.82 -14.23
C GLY A 195 -7.20 -6.01 -15.41
N ALA A 196 -6.86 -5.54 -16.62
CA ALA A 196 -7.59 -5.92 -17.83
C ALA A 196 -7.43 -7.42 -18.07
N ARG A 197 -8.53 -8.11 -18.39
CA ARG A 197 -8.46 -9.50 -18.86
C ARG A 197 -8.25 -9.52 -20.36
N ASP A 198 -7.37 -10.40 -20.81
CA ASP A 198 -7.29 -10.82 -22.20
C ASP A 198 -8.60 -11.53 -22.59
N PRO A 199 -9.35 -11.04 -23.59
CA PRO A 199 -10.60 -11.67 -24.03
C PRO A 199 -10.42 -13.10 -24.54
N ALA A 200 -9.25 -13.44 -25.11
CA ALA A 200 -8.99 -14.74 -25.72
C ALA A 200 -8.52 -15.79 -24.69
N THR A 201 -7.72 -15.39 -23.68
CA THR A 201 -7.19 -16.34 -22.68
C THR A 201 -7.79 -16.22 -21.28
N GLY A 202 -8.63 -15.20 -21.02
CA GLY A 202 -9.26 -14.92 -19.73
C GLY A 202 -8.30 -14.46 -18.62
N LYS A 203 -6.99 -14.44 -18.88
CA LYS A 203 -5.93 -14.08 -17.92
C LYS A 203 -5.81 -12.56 -17.80
N ILE A 204 -5.31 -12.09 -16.65
CA ILE A 204 -4.95 -10.67 -16.48
C ILE A 204 -3.71 -10.36 -17.35
N LYS A 205 -3.79 -9.32 -18.17
CA LYS A 205 -2.69 -8.85 -19.04
C LYS A 205 -1.50 -8.28 -18.23
N GLY A 206 -0.34 -8.22 -18.87
CA GLY A 206 0.85 -7.45 -18.43
C GLY A 206 1.70 -8.08 -17.31
N GLY A 207 1.13 -8.89 -16.43
CA GLY A 207 1.90 -9.56 -15.36
C GLY A 207 2.55 -8.57 -14.38
N ASN A 208 3.84 -8.79 -14.04
CA ASN A 208 4.53 -7.98 -13.04
C ASN A 208 4.96 -6.58 -13.56
N GLN A 209 5.09 -6.39 -14.87
CA GLN A 209 5.70 -5.16 -15.42
C GLN A 209 4.83 -3.90 -15.20
N PRO A 210 3.50 -3.92 -15.42
CA PRO A 210 2.62 -2.81 -15.03
C PRO A 210 2.69 -2.45 -13.54
N ALA A 211 2.81 -3.46 -12.66
CA ALA A 211 2.90 -3.22 -11.23
C ALA A 211 4.22 -2.53 -10.87
N PHE A 212 5.34 -2.91 -11.50
CA PHE A 212 6.62 -2.24 -11.33
C PHE A 212 6.60 -0.79 -11.82
N ILE A 213 6.15 -0.54 -13.05
CA ILE A 213 6.07 0.82 -13.63
C ILE A 213 5.19 1.72 -12.77
N MET A 214 4.00 1.23 -12.40
CA MET A 214 3.05 2.01 -11.59
C MET A 214 3.55 2.28 -10.17
N ASN A 215 4.24 1.35 -9.53
CA ASN A 215 4.88 1.62 -8.25
C ASN A 215 5.99 2.67 -8.37
N ARG A 216 6.78 2.67 -9.45
CA ARG A 216 7.86 3.64 -9.67
C ARG A 216 7.34 5.06 -9.86
N GLU A 217 6.33 5.24 -10.71
CA GLU A 217 5.72 6.56 -10.94
C GLU A 217 4.92 7.05 -9.71
N TRP A 218 4.37 6.13 -8.92
CA TRP A 218 3.76 6.45 -7.63
C TRP A 218 4.80 6.93 -6.60
N GLU A 219 5.96 6.27 -6.51
CA GLU A 219 7.11 6.73 -5.70
C GLU A 219 7.65 8.10 -6.18
N GLU A 220 7.61 8.39 -7.48
CA GLU A 220 8.06 9.66 -8.07
C GLU A 220 7.06 10.83 -7.92
N MET A 221 5.76 10.55 -7.72
CA MET A 221 4.69 11.56 -7.73
C MET A 221 4.87 12.74 -6.73
N PRO A 222 5.31 12.55 -5.48
CA PRO A 222 5.45 13.65 -4.52
C PRO A 222 6.58 14.63 -4.85
N ASP A 223 7.58 14.19 -5.62
CA ASP A 223 8.72 15.00 -6.07
C ASP A 223 8.43 15.80 -7.35
N GLN A 224 7.21 15.71 -7.89
CA GLN A 224 6.75 16.47 -9.06
C GLN A 224 6.07 17.78 -8.63
N GLU A 225 6.24 18.84 -9.41
CA GLU A 225 5.48 20.08 -9.19
C GLU A 225 4.03 19.94 -9.69
N PRO A 226 3.04 20.59 -9.04
CA PRO A 226 3.19 21.53 -7.92
C PRO A 226 3.31 20.85 -6.54
N TRP A 227 3.21 19.52 -6.46
CA TRP A 227 3.04 18.80 -5.20
C TRP A 227 4.25 18.89 -4.28
N LYS A 228 5.46 18.82 -4.83
CA LYS A 228 6.71 19.02 -4.10
C LYS A 228 6.71 20.34 -3.32
N THR A 229 6.41 21.46 -3.98
CA THR A 229 6.30 22.77 -3.32
C THR A 229 5.12 22.84 -2.36
N ARG A 230 3.97 22.26 -2.72
CA ARG A 230 2.74 22.32 -1.90
C ARG A 230 2.78 21.49 -0.62
N LEU A 231 3.43 20.32 -0.63
CA LEU A 231 3.52 19.41 0.51
C LEU A 231 4.66 19.78 1.49
N ALA A 232 5.63 20.60 1.04
CA ALA A 232 6.78 21.00 1.84
C ALA A 232 6.38 21.59 3.20
N GLY A 233 6.77 20.91 4.29
CA GLY A 233 6.49 21.34 5.66
C GLY A 233 5.01 21.19 6.10
N ILE A 234 4.16 20.51 5.33
CA ILE A 234 2.82 20.14 5.80
C ILE A 234 2.92 19.01 6.82
N ALA A 235 2.47 19.30 8.04
CA ALA A 235 2.31 18.30 9.08
C ALA A 235 1.01 17.50 8.86
N VAL A 236 1.15 16.18 8.66
CA VAL A 236 0.01 15.25 8.60
C VAL A 236 -0.60 15.09 10.01
N PRO A 237 -1.93 15.20 10.17
CA PRO A 237 -2.58 15.02 11.46
C PRO A 237 -2.62 13.52 11.85
N LEU A 238 -2.36 13.27 13.12
CA LEU A 238 -2.31 11.95 13.72
C LEU A 238 -3.58 11.63 14.50
N ARG A 239 -4.07 10.41 14.30
CA ARG A 239 -5.25 9.90 14.99
C ARG A 239 -5.02 9.89 16.51
N TYR A 240 -6.05 10.21 17.28
CA TYR A 240 -6.05 10.27 18.75
C TYR A 240 -5.25 9.16 19.48
N ASN A 241 -5.31 7.92 18.99
CA ASN A 241 -4.64 6.76 19.61
C ASN A 241 -3.18 6.54 19.15
N PHE A 242 -2.52 7.56 18.57
CA PHE A 242 -1.15 7.43 18.06
C PHE A 242 -0.08 7.70 19.13
N GLY A 243 0.61 6.62 19.53
CA GLY A 243 2.06 6.58 19.77
C GLY A 243 2.67 7.24 21.01
N GLY A 244 1.98 8.18 21.66
CA GLY A 244 2.48 8.88 22.86
C GLY A 244 2.68 10.37 22.66
N GLY A 245 1.97 11.16 23.48
CA GLY A 245 1.92 12.62 23.47
C GLY A 245 0.72 13.11 24.29
N ASN A 246 0.51 14.43 24.41
CA ASN A 246 -0.50 15.03 25.30
C ASN A 246 -1.97 14.63 25.03
N ARG A 247 -2.24 13.87 23.96
CA ARG A 247 -3.57 13.34 23.60
C ARG A 247 -3.70 11.82 23.77
N ALA A 248 -2.60 11.09 23.98
CA ALA A 248 -2.68 9.66 24.26
C ALA A 248 -3.36 9.45 25.64
N PRO A 249 -4.32 8.51 25.78
CA PRO A 249 -4.98 8.27 27.05
C PRO A 249 -3.98 7.73 28.09
N MET A 250 -3.61 8.55 29.07
CA MET A 250 -2.76 8.18 30.21
C MET A 250 -3.40 7.12 31.15
N LYS A 251 -4.66 6.74 30.90
CA LYS A 251 -5.31 5.60 31.54
C LYS A 251 -5.49 4.52 30.47
N PRO A 252 -5.10 3.25 30.72
CA PRO A 252 -5.46 2.17 29.81
C PRO A 252 -6.98 2.14 29.65
N MET A 253 -7.45 2.02 28.41
CA MET A 253 -8.87 1.80 28.14
C MET A 253 -9.30 0.54 28.91
N PRO A 254 -10.37 0.59 29.75
CA PRO A 254 -10.89 -0.62 30.36
C PRO A 254 -11.32 -1.59 29.27
N SER A 255 -11.15 -2.90 29.51
CA SER A 255 -11.40 -3.95 28.52
C SER A 255 -12.91 -4.12 28.25
N VAL A 256 -13.48 -3.24 27.42
CA VAL A 256 -14.87 -3.31 26.96
C VAL A 256 -14.97 -4.16 25.67
N PHE A 257 -14.48 -5.39 25.77
CA PHE A 257 -14.73 -6.45 24.78
C PHE A 257 -15.10 -7.78 25.47
N ASN A 258 -15.99 -7.70 26.45
CA ASN A 258 -16.66 -8.87 27.01
C ASN A 258 -18.02 -9.07 26.31
N ASN A 259 -18.08 -10.08 25.43
CA ASN A 259 -19.31 -10.47 24.72
C ASN A 259 -20.27 -11.22 25.65
N SER A 260 -21.32 -10.56 26.14
CA SER A 260 -22.57 -11.22 26.58
C SER A 260 -23.69 -10.20 26.84
N GLY A 261 -24.51 -9.93 25.82
CA GLY A 261 -25.54 -8.88 25.86
C GLY A 261 -26.86 -9.19 25.13
N PHE A 262 -27.11 -10.46 24.76
CA PHE A 262 -28.42 -10.89 24.27
C PHE A 262 -29.08 -11.84 25.29
N ALA A 263 -30.39 -11.66 25.47
CA ALA A 263 -31.11 -12.16 26.63
C ALA A 263 -31.34 -13.69 26.64
N GLN A 264 -31.54 -14.22 27.84
CA GLN A 264 -31.82 -15.63 28.09
C GLN A 264 -33.25 -16.02 27.68
N THR A 265 -33.41 -17.25 27.17
CA THR A 265 -34.51 -18.13 27.64
C THR A 265 -33.98 -19.57 27.74
N PRO A 266 -34.11 -20.25 28.90
CA PRO A 266 -33.68 -21.64 29.04
C PRO A 266 -34.80 -22.62 28.70
N ARG A 267 -34.48 -23.76 28.07
CA ARG A 267 -35.40 -24.90 27.94
C ARG A 267 -34.70 -26.20 28.31
N LYS A 268 -35.30 -26.98 29.23
CA LYS A 268 -34.76 -28.25 29.74
C LYS A 268 -35.37 -29.45 29.01
N THR A 269 -34.51 -30.38 28.57
CA THR A 269 -34.73 -31.84 28.43
C THR A 269 -33.38 -32.45 28.04
N SER A 270 -32.85 -33.60 28.49
CA SER A 270 -33.05 -34.55 29.60
C SER A 270 -32.65 -35.93 29.05
N GLY A 271 -31.64 -36.58 29.66
CA GLY A 271 -31.09 -37.86 29.20
C GLY A 271 -30.03 -37.72 28.08
N GLY A 272 -29.01 -38.58 27.97
CA GLY A 272 -28.55 -39.62 28.92
C GLY A 272 -28.06 -40.90 28.24
N GLY A 273 -26.86 -41.38 28.59
CA GLY A 273 -26.45 -42.78 28.38
C GLY A 273 -25.21 -43.06 27.52
N GLN A 274 -24.18 -43.61 28.19
CA GLN A 274 -23.26 -44.66 27.71
C GLN A 274 -22.29 -44.35 26.54
N SER A 275 -21.41 -45.33 26.25
CA SER A 275 -20.07 -45.09 25.71
C SER A 275 -19.48 -46.28 24.91
N LEU A 276 -18.90 -45.98 23.74
CA LEU A 276 -17.92 -46.80 23.00
C LEU A 276 -18.46 -48.18 22.47
N PRO A 277 -17.73 -48.91 21.58
CA PRO A 277 -16.41 -48.65 21.00
C PRO A 277 -16.40 -48.41 19.46
N GLY A 278 -15.23 -48.03 18.92
CA GLY A 278 -15.07 -47.64 17.51
C GLY A 278 -14.62 -48.75 16.55
N SER A 279 -14.34 -48.36 15.31
CA SER A 279 -13.71 -49.20 14.28
C SER A 279 -12.57 -48.46 13.55
N LYS A 280 -11.67 -49.22 12.90
CA LYS A 280 -10.51 -48.69 12.18
C LYS A 280 -10.80 -48.71 10.68
N GLU A 281 -10.70 -47.57 9.96
CA GLU A 281 -10.33 -47.60 8.54
C GLU A 281 -9.93 -46.24 7.94
N LYS A 282 -9.55 -46.25 6.65
CA LYS A 282 -9.23 -45.08 5.79
C LYS A 282 -8.01 -44.22 6.18
N LYS A 283 -7.07 -44.75 6.96
CA LYS A 283 -5.68 -44.23 7.03
C LYS A 283 -4.87 -44.64 5.77
N ARG A 284 -5.31 -44.23 4.57
CA ARG A 284 -4.65 -44.58 3.29
C ARG A 284 -5.00 -43.67 2.10
N LYS A 285 -4.72 -42.36 2.18
CA LYS A 285 -4.84 -41.44 1.02
C LYS A 285 -4.07 -40.10 1.11
N LYS A 286 -2.94 -40.00 1.81
CA LYS A 286 -2.23 -38.72 2.03
C LYS A 286 -0.78 -38.65 1.53
N ASP A 287 -0.20 -39.75 1.07
CA ASP A 287 1.24 -39.83 0.75
C ASP A 287 1.54 -39.63 -0.75
N SER A 288 0.55 -39.81 -1.63
CA SER A 288 0.68 -39.71 -3.10
C SER A 288 0.69 -38.27 -3.67
N GLN A 289 0.71 -37.23 -2.84
CA GLN A 289 0.71 -35.82 -3.28
C GLN A 289 1.99 -35.04 -2.91
N LYS A 290 2.96 -35.63 -2.20
CA LYS A 290 4.18 -34.92 -1.80
C LYS A 290 5.31 -34.90 -2.85
N GLU A 291 5.37 -35.88 -3.76
CA GLU A 291 6.54 -36.00 -4.66
C GLU A 291 6.54 -35.06 -5.87
N GLN A 292 5.38 -34.59 -6.36
CA GLN A 292 5.35 -33.67 -7.49
C GLN A 292 5.75 -32.22 -7.13
N GLY A 293 5.82 -31.88 -5.84
CA GLY A 293 6.15 -30.52 -5.38
C GLY A 293 7.63 -30.12 -5.52
N HIS A 294 8.56 -31.08 -5.56
CA HIS A 294 10.00 -30.77 -5.43
C HIS A 294 10.76 -30.53 -6.74
N LYS A 295 10.21 -30.87 -7.91
CA LYS A 295 10.93 -30.76 -9.21
C LYS A 295 10.77 -29.41 -9.96
N ARG A 296 10.17 -28.37 -9.35
CA ARG A 296 9.97 -27.04 -9.98
C ARG A 296 10.63 -25.86 -9.26
N ARG A 297 11.59 -26.10 -8.36
CA ARG A 297 12.27 -25.02 -7.60
C ARG A 297 13.80 -24.90 -7.84
N VAL A 298 14.31 -25.51 -8.91
CA VAL A 298 15.73 -25.39 -9.32
C VAL A 298 15.82 -25.14 -10.83
N SER A 299 15.85 -23.86 -11.22
CA SER A 299 16.47 -23.35 -12.47
C SER A 299 16.36 -21.83 -12.54
N ARG A 300 17.40 -21.21 -13.12
CA ARG A 300 17.50 -19.78 -13.48
C ARG A 300 17.38 -18.78 -12.32
N SER A 301 18.45 -18.74 -11.53
CA SER A 301 19.13 -17.46 -11.29
C SER A 301 19.50 -16.79 -12.61
N GLY A 302 19.51 -15.45 -12.63
CA GLY A 302 19.90 -14.64 -13.78
C GLY A 302 19.72 -13.16 -13.44
N GLY A 303 20.82 -12.46 -13.21
CA GLY A 303 20.79 -11.02 -12.91
C GLY A 303 20.67 -10.19 -14.18
N VAL A 304 19.95 -9.08 -14.12
CA VAL A 304 19.99 -8.03 -15.16
C VAL A 304 20.94 -6.95 -14.67
N ILE A 305 22.10 -6.84 -15.33
CA ILE A 305 23.10 -5.80 -15.10
C ILE A 305 22.68 -4.54 -15.89
N ARG A 306 23.06 -3.35 -15.40
CA ARG A 306 22.92 -2.09 -16.15
C ARG A 306 23.82 -2.13 -17.40
N GLN A 307 23.27 -2.03 -18.61
CA GLN A 307 23.75 -1.17 -19.71
C GLN A 307 22.96 -1.40 -21.01
N ASN A 308 23.04 -0.39 -21.90
CA ASN A 308 22.55 -0.27 -23.27
C ASN A 308 21.19 0.43 -23.45
N ILE A 309 21.23 1.75 -23.25
CA ILE A 309 20.46 2.71 -24.05
C ILE A 309 21.44 3.26 -25.10
N ILE A 310 21.14 3.11 -26.39
CA ILE A 310 21.83 3.75 -27.51
C ILE A 310 20.76 4.43 -28.37
N VAL A 311 21.03 5.65 -28.85
CA VAL A 311 20.04 6.53 -29.50
C VAL A 311 20.70 7.25 -30.70
N MET A 312 20.24 6.90 -31.91
CA MET A 312 20.38 7.61 -33.20
C MET A 312 21.78 7.84 -33.81
N GLY A 313 21.78 8.36 -35.06
CA GLY A 313 22.86 8.33 -36.07
C GLY A 313 22.58 7.20 -37.08
N GLU A 314 22.10 7.38 -38.32
CA GLU A 314 22.32 8.37 -39.42
C GLU A 314 23.60 8.17 -40.25
N GLU A 315 23.61 8.71 -41.48
CA GLU A 315 24.57 8.56 -42.61
C GLU A 315 24.47 7.18 -43.33
N GLU A 316 24.10 7.11 -44.63
CA GLU A 316 24.86 7.39 -45.89
C GLU A 316 25.86 6.27 -46.25
N GLY A 317 26.05 5.84 -47.52
CA GLY A 317 25.49 6.23 -48.82
C GLY A 317 25.91 5.24 -49.94
N GLU A 318 25.89 5.66 -51.22
CA GLU A 318 26.39 4.95 -52.45
C GLU A 318 25.57 3.67 -52.86
N GLU A 319 25.05 3.50 -54.10
CA GLU A 319 25.66 3.38 -55.45
C GLU A 319 26.40 2.02 -55.65
N GLU A 320 26.31 1.25 -56.75
CA GLU A 320 25.71 1.35 -58.10
C GLU A 320 24.88 0.05 -58.38
N GLY A 321 24.24 -0.30 -59.53
CA GLY A 321 24.02 0.30 -60.87
C GLY A 321 23.62 -0.80 -61.90
N GLU A 322 22.87 -0.44 -62.97
CA GLU A 322 22.62 -1.22 -64.23
C GLU A 322 21.93 -2.61 -64.11
N GLU A 323 21.24 -3.23 -65.09
CA GLU A 323 20.71 -2.88 -66.45
C GLU A 323 19.23 -3.42 -66.52
N GLU A 324 18.46 -3.64 -67.59
CA GLU A 324 18.57 -3.64 -69.08
C GLU A 324 17.26 -3.02 -69.67
N GLU A 325 16.80 -3.45 -70.86
CA GLU A 325 15.50 -3.10 -71.47
C GLU A 325 14.42 -4.18 -71.14
N LYS A 326 13.16 -4.18 -71.63
CA LYS A 326 12.53 -3.52 -72.78
C LYS A 326 10.99 -3.47 -72.63
#